data_AF-S6CMJ6-F1
#
_entry.id   AF-S6CMJ6-F1
#
_cell.length_a   1.000
_cell.length_b   1.000
_cell.length_c   1.000
_cell.angle_alpha   90.00
_cell.angle_beta   90.00
_cell.angle_gamma   90.00
#
_symmetry.space_group_name_H-M   'P 1'
#
loop_
_entity.id
_entity.type
_entity.pdbx_description
1 polymer ?
#
loop_
_entity_poly.entity_id
_entity_poly.type
_entity_poly.pdbx_seq_one_letter_code
_entity_poly.pdbx_strand_id
1 'polypeptide(L)'
;MRSNGHFMKNKHMRQSAFTLVEVLISMVIVGILVSIAYPSYLQYIQKSRRADAHATLTQDQIILERCYSQNFSYAAACGALPAFPQTTPNGYYTINISNLTATTYTLTATP
;
A
#
# COMPACT_ATOMS: atom_id res chain seq x y z
N MET A 1 43.32 43.48 56.00
CA MET A 1 42.46 42.30 55.76
C MET A 1 42.19 42.20 54.26
N ARG A 2 42.69 41.12 53.62
CA ARG A 2 42.52 40.86 52.18
C ARG A 2 41.17 40.21 51.94
N SER A 3 40.31 40.82 51.12
CA SER A 3 39.11 40.17 50.58
C SER A 3 39.29 40.02 49.07
N ASN A 4 39.65 38.81 48.63
CA ASN A 4 39.77 38.45 47.23
C ASN A 4 38.38 38.02 46.73
N GLY A 5 37.70 38.90 46.00
CA GLY A 5 36.45 38.56 45.31
C GLY A 5 36.72 37.59 44.16
N HIS A 6 36.30 36.33 44.32
CA HIS A 6 36.35 35.31 43.27
C HIS A 6 35.31 35.62 42.19
N PHE A 7 35.75 36.21 41.08
CA PHE A 7 34.94 36.51 39.90
C PHE A 7 34.48 35.20 39.22
N MET A 8 33.21 34.80 39.42
CA MET A 8 32.62 33.66 38.71
C MET A 8 32.44 34.02 37.22
N LYS A 9 33.31 33.47 36.36
CA LYS A 9 33.17 33.55 34.90
C LYS A 9 31.98 32.69 34.47
N ASN A 10 30.87 33.32 34.11
CA ASN A 10 29.79 32.67 33.38
C ASN A 10 30.31 32.18 32.02
N LYS A 11 30.39 30.86 31.84
CA LYS A 11 30.58 30.26 30.52
C LYS A 11 29.27 30.39 29.75
N HIS A 12 29.16 31.39 28.87
CA HIS A 12 28.13 31.34 27.83
C HIS A 12 28.41 30.13 26.94
N MET A 13 27.60 29.08 27.06
CA MET A 13 27.58 28.00 26.06
C MET A 13 27.20 28.63 24.72
N ARG A 14 28.12 28.62 23.76
CA ARG A 14 27.82 29.00 22.39
C ARG A 14 26.85 27.97 21.83
N GLN A 15 25.61 28.37 21.56
CA GLN A 15 24.70 27.58 20.74
C GLN A 15 25.26 27.59 19.31
N SER A 16 25.61 26.40 18.81
CA SER A 16 25.99 26.21 17.40
C SER A 16 24.72 26.32 16.55
N ALA A 17 24.66 27.30 15.67
CA ALA A 17 23.61 27.43 14.66
C ALA A 17 24.08 26.79 13.35
N PHE A 18 23.19 26.04 12.69
CA PHE A 18 23.44 25.45 11.37
C PHE A 18 23.63 26.54 10.31
N THR A 19 24.51 26.29 9.33
CA THR A 19 24.72 27.24 8.22
C THR A 19 23.69 27.03 7.11
N LEU A 20 23.40 28.09 6.35
CA LEU A 20 22.50 28.00 5.19
C LEU A 20 23.02 27.00 4.14
N VAL A 21 24.35 26.97 3.94
CA VAL A 21 25.00 26.06 2.99
C VAL A 21 24.80 24.60 3.39
N GLU A 22 24.83 24.30 4.69
CA GLU A 22 24.63 22.94 5.20
C GLU A 22 23.19 22.43 4.96
N VAL A 23 22.20 23.32 5.11
CA VAL A 23 20.80 23.00 4.76
C VAL A 23 20.64 22.79 3.26
N LEU A 24 21.27 23.61 2.42
CA LEU A 24 21.21 23.44 0.96
C LEU A 24 21.78 22.09 0.51
N ILE A 25 22.95 21.70 1.03
CA ILE A 25 23.56 20.40 0.70
C ILE A 25 22.66 19.25 1.18
N SER A 26 22.09 19.38 2.39
CA SER A 26 21.17 18.39 2.94
C SER A 26 19.92 18.23 2.07
N MET A 27 19.33 19.33 1.58
CA MET A 27 18.18 19.27 0.66
C MET A 27 18.52 18.63 -0.68
N VAL A 28 19.72 18.87 -1.22
CA VAL A 28 20.18 18.21 -2.45
C VAL A 28 20.24 16.70 -2.26
N ILE A 29 20.79 16.22 -1.15
CA ILE A 29 20.87 14.78 -0.84
C ILE A 29 19.46 14.19 -0.71
N VAL A 30 18.56 14.84 0.03
CA VAL A 30 17.17 14.39 0.17
C VAL A 30 16.46 14.35 -1.18
N GLY A 31 16.66 15.35 -2.05
CA GLY A 31 16.08 15.38 -3.39
C GLY A 31 16.50 14.18 -4.25
N ILE A 32 17.77 13.82 -4.22
CA ILE A 32 18.29 12.63 -4.92
C ILE A 32 17.62 11.36 -4.39
N LEU A 33 17.54 11.20 -3.07
CA LEU A 33 16.91 10.02 -2.45
C LEU A 33 15.42 9.90 -2.80
N VAL A 34 14.67 11.01 -2.71
CA VAL A 34 13.24 11.03 -3.00
C VAL A 34 12.97 10.68 -4.46
N SER A 35 13.81 11.13 -5.40
CA SER A 35 13.63 10.83 -6.82
C SER A 35 13.61 9.32 -7.14
N ILE A 36 14.31 8.51 -6.35
CA ILE A 36 14.38 7.05 -6.50
C ILE A 36 13.34 6.37 -5.59
N ALA A 37 13.19 6.84 -4.36
CA ALA A 37 12.33 6.23 -3.35
C ALA A 37 10.84 6.39 -3.68
N TYR A 38 10.43 7.56 -4.18
CA TYR A 38 9.03 7.87 -4.45
C TYR A 38 8.38 6.95 -5.51
N PRO A 39 8.94 6.77 -6.72
CA PRO A 39 8.33 5.87 -7.70
C PRO A 39 8.31 4.42 -7.22
N SER A 40 9.35 3.97 -6.49
CA SER A 40 9.40 2.62 -5.89
C SER A 40 8.25 2.40 -4.90
N TYR A 41 7.98 3.38 -4.03
CA TYR A 41 6.86 3.33 -3.09
C TYR A 41 5.51 3.25 -3.79
N LEU A 42 5.30 4.05 -4.85
CA LEU A 42 4.06 3.97 -5.64
C LEU A 42 3.85 2.59 -6.28
N GLN A 43 4.91 2.01 -6.84
CA GLN A 43 4.85 0.65 -7.39
C GLN A 43 4.53 -0.40 -6.33
N TYR A 44 5.09 -0.26 -5.12
CA TYR A 44 4.80 -1.14 -4.01
C TYR A 44 3.31 -1.09 -3.61
N ILE A 45 2.74 0.11 -3.50
CA ILE A 45 1.31 0.28 -3.19
C ILE A 45 0.44 -0.32 -4.30
N GLN A 46 0.76 -0.06 -5.57
CA GLN A 46 0.01 -0.66 -6.68
C GLN A 46 0.09 -2.19 -6.68
N LYS A 47 1.25 -2.76 -6.37
CA LYS A 47 1.42 -4.21 -6.23
C LYS A 47 0.57 -4.76 -5.08
N SER A 48 0.54 -4.08 -3.94
CA SER A 48 -0.30 -4.45 -2.80
C SER A 48 -1.79 -4.42 -3.16
N ARG A 49 -2.26 -3.37 -3.85
CA ARG A 49 -3.65 -3.26 -4.32
C ARG A 49 -4.01 -4.37 -5.32
N ARG A 50 -3.11 -4.71 -6.26
CA ARG A 50 -3.32 -5.84 -7.17
C ARG A 50 -3.33 -7.18 -6.44
N ALA A 51 -2.51 -7.35 -5.41
CA ALA A 51 -2.50 -8.57 -4.60
C ALA A 51 -3.85 -8.78 -3.90
N ASP A 52 -4.49 -7.71 -3.42
CA ASP A 52 -5.84 -7.74 -2.88
C ASP A 52 -6.87 -8.23 -3.92
N ALA A 53 -6.84 -7.64 -5.12
CA ALA A 53 -7.70 -8.09 -6.23
C ALA A 53 -7.47 -9.55 -6.60
N HIS A 54 -6.22 -9.99 -6.70
CA HIS A 54 -5.89 -11.39 -6.99
C HIS A 54 -6.37 -12.35 -5.90
N ALA A 55 -6.30 -11.94 -4.63
CA ALA A 55 -6.81 -12.76 -3.53
C ALA A 55 -8.32 -12.97 -3.63
N THR A 56 -9.10 -11.89 -3.90
CA THR A 56 -10.55 -11.99 -4.10
C THR A 56 -10.90 -12.84 -5.33
N LEU A 57 -10.24 -12.60 -6.47
CA LEU A 57 -10.45 -13.41 -7.69
C LEU A 57 -10.18 -14.90 -7.45
N THR A 58 -9.10 -15.22 -6.73
CA THR A 58 -8.74 -16.61 -6.41
C THR A 58 -9.78 -17.25 -5.49
N GLN A 59 -10.30 -16.51 -4.51
CA GLN A 59 -11.37 -16.98 -3.64
C GLN A 59 -12.65 -17.29 -4.42
N ASP A 60 -13.07 -16.38 -5.30
CA ASP A 60 -14.24 -16.57 -6.16
C ASP A 60 -14.07 -17.78 -7.09
N GLN A 61 -12.87 -17.93 -7.69
CA GLN A 61 -12.52 -19.09 -8.50
C GLN A 61 -12.67 -20.39 -7.71
N ILE A 62 -12.15 -20.48 -6.48
CA ILE A 62 -12.29 -21.67 -5.63
C ILE A 62 -13.76 -22.02 -5.40
N ILE A 63 -14.61 -21.02 -5.21
CA ILE A 63 -16.06 -21.23 -5.03
C ILE A 63 -16.69 -21.74 -6.33
N LEU A 64 -16.33 -21.18 -7.48
CA LEU A 64 -16.80 -21.64 -8.79
C LEU A 64 -16.35 -23.08 -9.10
N GLU A 65 -15.09 -23.44 -8.82
CA GLU A 65 -14.61 -24.82 -9.02
C GLU A 65 -15.32 -25.82 -8.11
N ARG A 66 -15.61 -25.41 -6.87
CA ARG A 66 -16.46 -26.20 -5.97
C ARG A 66 -17.88 -26.35 -6.53
N CYS A 67 -18.43 -25.28 -7.10
CA CYS A 67 -19.74 -25.29 -7.73
C CYS A 67 -19.84 -26.31 -8.86
N TYR A 68 -18.85 -26.29 -9.75
CA TYR A 68 -18.75 -27.20 -10.87
C TYR A 68 -18.57 -28.64 -10.42
N SER A 69 -17.77 -28.88 -9.38
CA SER A 69 -17.57 -30.22 -8.81
C SER A 69 -18.87 -30.86 -8.26
N GLN A 70 -19.83 -30.04 -7.83
CA GLN A 70 -21.10 -30.50 -7.27
C GLN A 70 -22.21 -30.59 -8.31
N ASN A 71 -22.26 -29.66 -9.26
CA ASN A 71 -23.40 -29.46 -10.16
C ASN A 71 -23.06 -29.67 -11.64
N PHE A 72 -21.80 -29.96 -11.97
CA PHE A 72 -21.28 -30.02 -13.35
C PHE A 72 -21.56 -28.77 -14.18
N SER A 73 -21.73 -27.62 -13.50
CA SER A 73 -22.07 -26.34 -14.13
C SER A 73 -21.63 -25.18 -13.26
N TYR A 74 -20.94 -24.18 -13.83
CA TYR A 74 -20.62 -22.92 -13.13
C TYR A 74 -21.84 -22.00 -12.98
N ALA A 75 -22.82 -22.11 -13.89
CA ALA A 75 -24.06 -21.32 -13.85
C ALA A 75 -25.13 -21.90 -12.90
N ALA A 76 -24.84 -23.02 -12.23
CA ALA A 76 -25.73 -23.56 -11.21
C ALA A 76 -25.82 -22.64 -9.99
N ALA A 77 -26.94 -22.72 -9.26
CA ALA A 77 -27.13 -21.92 -8.05
C ALA A 77 -26.12 -22.33 -6.97
N CYS A 78 -25.09 -21.50 -6.77
CA CYS A 78 -24.08 -21.71 -5.76
C CYS A 78 -24.20 -20.72 -4.62
N GLY A 79 -24.78 -21.16 -3.51
CA GLY A 79 -25.07 -20.32 -2.34
C GLY A 79 -23.85 -19.73 -1.63
N ALA A 80 -22.64 -20.19 -1.95
CA ALA A 80 -21.39 -19.63 -1.41
C ALA A 80 -20.78 -18.53 -2.28
N LEU A 81 -21.28 -18.33 -3.51
CA LEU A 81 -20.75 -17.29 -4.40
C LEU A 81 -21.31 -15.92 -3.97
N PRO A 82 -20.47 -14.89 -3.81
CA PRO A 82 -20.94 -13.56 -3.48
C PRO A 82 -21.79 -12.96 -4.61
N ALA A 83 -22.58 -11.94 -4.27
CA ALA A 83 -23.31 -11.16 -5.27
C ALA A 83 -22.32 -10.26 -6.04
N PHE A 84 -22.42 -10.26 -7.37
CA PHE A 84 -21.62 -9.39 -8.23
C PHE A 84 -22.46 -8.19 -8.74
N PRO A 85 -21.84 -7.02 -8.93
CA PRO A 85 -20.43 -6.72 -8.66
C PRO A 85 -20.14 -6.65 -7.15
N GLN A 86 -18.92 -7.05 -6.77
CA GLN A 86 -18.43 -6.94 -5.39
C GLN A 86 -17.15 -6.10 -5.35
N THR A 87 -16.87 -5.47 -4.21
CA THR A 87 -15.62 -4.73 -4.00
C THR A 87 -14.63 -5.57 -3.22
N THR A 88 -13.33 -5.44 -3.51
CA THR A 88 -12.30 -6.10 -2.70
C THR A 88 -12.34 -5.57 -1.27
N PRO A 89 -11.82 -6.33 -0.28
CA PRO A 89 -11.89 -5.94 1.13
C PRO A 89 -11.31 -4.56 1.42
N ASN A 90 -10.28 -4.14 0.68
CA ASN A 90 -9.65 -2.83 0.85
C ASN A 90 -10.26 -1.74 -0.07
N GLY A 91 -11.28 -2.06 -0.86
CA GLY A 91 -12.04 -1.10 -1.67
C GLY A 91 -11.29 -0.53 -2.88
N TYR A 92 -10.18 -1.15 -3.29
CA TYR A 92 -9.36 -0.64 -4.40
C TYR A 92 -9.75 -1.19 -5.77
N TYR A 93 -10.52 -2.27 -5.82
CA TYR A 93 -10.98 -2.91 -7.05
C TYR A 93 -12.42 -3.38 -6.90
N THR A 94 -13.15 -3.35 -8.01
CA THR A 94 -14.46 -3.97 -8.18
C THR A 94 -14.30 -5.23 -9.01
N ILE A 95 -14.85 -6.34 -8.53
CA ILE A 95 -14.89 -7.61 -9.23
C ILE A 95 -16.25 -7.78 -9.88
N ASN A 96 -16.24 -8.16 -11.16
CA ASN A 96 -17.43 -8.54 -11.90
C ASN A 96 -17.26 -9.94 -12.52
N ILE A 97 -18.38 -10.63 -12.72
CA ILE A 97 -18.44 -11.89 -13.44
C ILE A 97 -19.16 -11.70 -14.77
N SER A 98 -18.62 -12.30 -15.83
CA SER A 98 -19.22 -12.31 -17.16
C SER A 98 -19.05 -13.68 -17.80
N ASN A 99 -19.78 -13.94 -18.89
CA ASN A 99 -19.67 -15.16 -19.67
C ASN A 99 -19.90 -16.45 -18.85
N LEU A 100 -20.79 -16.36 -17.85
CA LEU A 100 -21.12 -17.45 -16.94
C LEU A 100 -21.99 -18.48 -17.67
N THR A 101 -21.40 -19.60 -18.03
CA THR A 101 -22.07 -20.75 -18.67
C THR A 101 -21.86 -22.00 -17.83
N ALA A 102 -22.25 -23.18 -18.33
CA ALA A 102 -21.98 -24.42 -17.63
C ALA A 102 -20.46 -24.71 -17.50
N THR A 103 -19.65 -24.32 -18.49
CA THR A 103 -18.24 -24.73 -18.58
C THR A 103 -17.26 -23.56 -18.64
N THR A 104 -17.75 -22.33 -18.73
CA THR A 104 -16.90 -21.14 -18.81
C THR A 104 -17.39 -20.05 -17.87
N TYR A 105 -16.45 -19.20 -17.44
CA TYR A 105 -16.72 -17.96 -16.73
C TYR A 105 -15.55 -17.00 -16.96
N THR A 106 -15.77 -15.72 -16.70
CA THR A 106 -14.71 -14.71 -16.70
C THR A 106 -14.90 -13.78 -15.53
N LEU A 107 -13.94 -13.80 -14.60
CA LEU A 107 -13.85 -12.85 -13.50
C LEU A 107 -12.93 -11.69 -13.90
N THR A 108 -13.36 -10.47 -13.66
CA THR A 108 -12.60 -9.25 -14.01
C THR A 108 -12.51 -8.33 -12.82
N ALA A 109 -11.30 -7.91 -12.46
CA ALA A 109 -11.04 -6.88 -11.46
C ALA A 109 -10.75 -5.54 -12.15
N THR A 110 -11.58 -4.53 -11.88
CA THR A 110 -11.39 -3.16 -12.37
C THR A 110 -11.14 -2.21 -11.19
N PRO A 111 -10.08 -1.39 -11.22
CA PRO A 111 -9.81 -0.40 -10.18
C PRO A 111 -10.86 0.72 -10.15
#